data_AF-A0A0G1QRQ9-F1
#
_entry.id   AF-A0A0G1QRQ9-F1
#
_cell.length_a   1.000
_cell.length_b   1.000
_cell.length_c   1.000
_cell.angle_alpha   90.00
_cell.angle_beta   90.00
_cell.angle_gamma   90.00
#
_symmetry.space_group_name_H-M   'P 1'
#
loop_
_entity.id
_entity.type
_entity.pdbx_description
1 polymer ?
#
loop_
_entity_poly.entity_id
_entity_poly.type
_entity_poly.pdbx_seq_one_letter_code
_entity_poly.pdbx_strand_id
1 'polypeptide(L)' 'TGKFQSERLTLVPIKLYNKGDFIKLTLALCKKTRKYEKREKIQKRDAEREIQRSLKTGDGGL' A
#
# COMPACT_ATOMS: atom_id res chain seq x y z
N THR A 1 1.47 29.51 -0.16
CA THR A 1 0.42 28.72 0.53
C THR A 1 0.60 27.26 0.18
N GLY A 2 0.82 26.38 1.17
CA GLY A 2 1.20 24.98 0.93
C GLY A 2 0.04 24.11 0.46
N LYS A 3 0.28 23.25 -0.54
CA LYS A 3 -0.73 22.38 -1.19
C LYS A 3 -1.44 21.39 -0.25
N PHE A 4 -0.98 21.25 0.98
CA PHE A 4 -1.55 20.35 2.00
C PHE A 4 -2.84 20.88 2.64
N GLN A 5 -3.09 22.19 2.62
CA GLN A 5 -4.32 22.77 3.19
C GLN A 5 -5.48 22.81 2.18
N SER A 6 -5.18 22.92 0.88
CA SER A 6 -6.18 23.14 -0.18
C SER A 6 -6.87 21.86 -0.63
N GLU A 7 -6.21 20.71 -0.52
CA GLU A 7 -6.78 19.40 -0.82
C GLU A 7 -6.65 18.53 0.42
N ARG A 8 -7.69 17.77 0.78
CA ARG A 8 -7.74 16.86 1.95
C ARG A 8 -6.76 15.68 1.80
N LEU A 9 -5.48 16.00 1.71
CA LEU A 9 -4.35 15.11 1.57
C LEU A 9 -3.77 14.84 2.96
N THR A 10 -3.33 13.61 3.17
CA THR A 10 -2.74 13.13 4.42
C THR A 10 -1.29 12.77 4.15
N LEU A 11 -0.40 13.23 5.02
CA LEU A 11 1.02 12.86 4.98
C LEU A 11 1.17 11.48 5.62
N VAL A 12 1.81 10.54 4.91
CA VAL A 12 2.04 9.17 5.40
C VAL A 12 3.51 8.80 5.21
N PRO A 13 4.19 8.30 6.25
CA PRO A 13 5.54 7.76 6.11
C PRO A 13 5.51 6.45 5.33
N ILE A 14 6.37 6.32 4.31
CA ILE A 14 6.47 5.12 3.48
C ILE A 14 7.64 4.26 3.94
N LYS A 15 8.80 4.88 4.18
CA LYS A 15 10.04 4.20 4.50
C LYS A 15 10.84 5.02 5.49
N LEU A 16 11.46 4.30 6.42
CA LEU A 16 12.49 4.81 7.30
C LEU A 16 13.80 4.13 6.87
N TYR A 17 14.83 4.92 6.61
CA TYR A 17 16.11 4.40 6.14
C TYR A 17 17.26 5.18 6.77
N ASN A 18 18.35 4.48 7.06
CA ASN A 18 19.55 5.13 7.59
C ASN A 18 20.40 5.61 6.42
N LYS A 19 20.91 6.83 6.52
CA LYS A 19 21.91 7.36 5.60
C LYS A 19 23.01 8.03 6.41
N GLY A 20 24.12 7.30 6.62
CA GLY A 20 25.15 7.66 7.59
C GLY A 20 24.59 7.60 9.00
N ASP A 21 24.89 8.61 9.82
CA ASP A 21 24.46 8.69 11.22
C ASP A 21 23.02 9.21 11.40
N PHE A 22 22.31 9.47 10.30
CA PHE A 22 20.95 10.01 10.32
C PHE A 22 19.91 9.01 9.85
N ILE A 23 18.79 8.97 10.59
CA ILE A 23 17.57 8.29 10.18
C ILE A 23 16.75 9.23 9.30
N LYS A 24 16.46 8.80 8.09
CA LYS A 24 15.66 9.53 7.11
C LYS A 24 14.30 8.87 6.94
N LEU A 25 13.29 9.71 6.80
CA LEU A 25 11.91 9.32 6.53
C LEU A 25 11.50 9.79 5.15
N THR A 26 11.06 8.87 4.31
CA THR A 26 10.37 9.18 3.06
C THR A 26 8.89 9.35 3.34
N LEU A 27 8.36 10.53 3.02
CA LEU A 27 6.95 10.88 3.23
C LEU A 27 6.23 10.95 1.88
N ALA A 28 5.00 10.44 1.84
CA ALA A 28 4.08 10.60 0.71
C ALA A 28 2.90 11.47 1.08
N LEU A 29 2.38 12.18 0.07
CA LEU A 29 1.07 12.81 0.11
C LEU A 29 0.04 11.82 -0.43
N CYS A 30 -0.89 11.43 0.42
CA CYS A 30 -1.92 10.45 0.11
C CYS A 30 -3.30 11.10 0.15
N LYS A 31 -4.18 10.74 -0.77
CA LYS A 31 -5.61 11.07 -0.67
C LYS A 31 -6.35 9.86 -0.13
N LYS A 32 -7.28 10.06 0.82
CA LYS A 32 -8.14 8.98 1.30
C LYS A 32 -9.01 8.47 0.14
N THR A 33 -8.88 7.19 -0.20
CA THR A 33 -9.71 6.53 -1.21
C THR A 33 -11.16 6.41 -0.74
N ARG A 34 -12.10 6.45 -1.69
CA ARG A 34 -13.54 6.34 -1.39
C ARG A 34 -13.85 4.93 -0.85
N LYS A 35 -14.91 4.79 -0.06
CA LYS A 35 -15.29 3.48 0.55
C LYS A 35 -15.50 2.39 -0.51
N TYR A 36 -16.00 2.75 -1.68
CA TYR A 36 -16.22 1.86 -2.83
C TYR A 36 -14.90 1.27 -3.35
N GLU A 37 -13.93 2.13 -3.69
CA GLU A 37 -12.61 1.71 -4.19
C GLU A 37 -11.86 0.80 -3.20
N LYS A 38 -12.07 1.01 -1.89
CA LYS A 38 -11.50 0.13 -0.86
C LYS A 38 -12.08 -1.28 -0.93
N ARG A 39 -13.38 -1.44 -1.18
CA ARG A 39 -14.04 -2.76 -1.28
C ARG A 39 -13.52 -3.52 -2.48
N GLU A 40 -13.44 -2.87 -3.64
CA GLU A 40 -12.89 -3.48 -4.86
C GLU A 40 -11.42 -3.90 -4.68
N LYS A 41 -10.60 -3.05 -4.03
CA LYS A 41 -9.19 -3.37 -3.78
C LYS A 41 -9.02 -4.54 -2.81
N ILE A 42 -9.90 -4.66 -1.80
CA ILE A 42 -9.90 -5.80 -0.88
C ILE A 42 -10.29 -7.07 -1.63
N GLN A 43 -11.37 -7.02 -2.42
CA GLN A 43 -11.83 -8.17 -3.20
C GLN A 43 -10.75 -8.66 -4.19
N LYS A 44 -10.10 -7.75 -4.92
CA LYS A 44 -9.00 -8.09 -5.83
C LYS A 44 -7.84 -8.75 -5.09
N ARG A 45 -7.45 -8.22 -3.92
CA ARG A 45 -6.36 -8.78 -3.10
C ARG A 45 -6.70 -10.16 -2.57
N ASP A 46 -7.93 -10.39 -2.15
CA ASP A 46 -8.36 -11.68 -1.63
C ASP A 46 -8.45 -12.73 -2.75
N ALA A 47 -8.97 -12.36 -3.92
CA ALA A 47 -8.97 -13.22 -5.11
C ALA A 47 -7.53 -13.59 -5.54
N GLU A 48 -6.62 -12.61 -5.57
CA GLU A 48 -5.21 -12.83 -5.91
C GLU A 48 -4.51 -13.75 -4.90
N ARG A 49 -4.83 -13.62 -3.61
CA ARG A 49 -4.31 -14.51 -2.56
C ARG A 49 -4.84 -15.93 -2.69
N GLU A 50 -6.11 -16.10 -3.08
CA GLU A 50 -6.73 -17.40 -3.30
C GLU A 50 -6.10 -18.12 -4.50
N ILE A 51 -5.90 -17.40 -5.62
CA ILE A 51 -5.18 -17.90 -6.80
C ILE A 51 -3.74 -18.28 -6.43
N GLN A 52 -3.02 -17.45 -5.67
CA GLN A 52 -1.67 -17.78 -5.22
C GLN A 52 -1.62 -19.01 -4.30
N ARG A 53 -2.65 -19.23 -3.48
CA ARG A 53 -2.75 -20.42 -2.61
C ARG A 53 -3.06 -21.68 -3.42
N SER A 54 -3.96 -21.62 -4.39
CA SER A 54 -4.27 -22.77 -5.24
C SER A 54 -3.06 -23.16 -6.10
N LEU A 55 -2.33 -22.18 -6.65
CA LEU A 55 -1.08 -22.42 -7.38
C LEU A 55 0.05 -22.97 -6.50
N LYS A 56 0.05 -22.67 -5.20
CA LYS A 56 1.08 -23.17 -4.27
C LYS A 56 0.76 -24.55 -3.71
N THR A 57 -0.52 -24.92 -3.61
CA THR A 57 -0.97 -26.19 -3.02
C THR A 57 -1.29 -27.25 -4.09
N GLY A 58 -1.60 -26.85 -5.33
CA GLY A 58 -1.81 -27.76 -6.45
C GLY A 58 -0.52 -28.07 -7.21
N ASP A 59 -0.07 -29.31 -7.10
CA ASP A 59 0.76 -30.02 -8.09
C ASP A 59 2.16 -29.44 -8.36
N GLY A 60 2.99 -29.44 -7.31
CA GLY A 60 4.46 -29.40 -7.41
C GLY A 60 5.14 -30.66 -6.89
N GLY A 61 4.44 -31.79 -6.90
CA GLY A 61 5.00 -33.12 -6.71
C GLY A 61 5.23 -33.78 -8.06
N LEU A 62 6.31 -33.39 -8.75
CA LEU A 62 7.14 -34.15 -9.70
C LEU A 62 8.36 -33.30 -10.05
#